data_AF-A0A7X5ISP5-F1
#
_entry.id   AF-A0A7X5ISP5-F1
#
_cell.length_a   1.000
_cell.length_b   1.000
_cell.length_c   1.000
_cell.angle_alpha   90.00
_cell.angle_beta   90.00
_cell.angle_gamma   90.00
#
_symmetry.space_group_name_H-M   'P 1'
#
loop_
_entity.id
_entity.type
_entity.pdbx_description
1 polymer ?
#
loop_
_entity_poly.entity_id
_entity_poly.type
_entity_poly.pdbx_seq_one_letter_code
_entity_poly.pdbx_strand_id
1 'polypeptide(L)'
;MELYHFSSCLFVQVISLKFLSCDAGGAVLAEQIALNPQAGLYTGMVVASFFGCTITGTIPFALNHTHGAKRQAAVNGLLSALLMLPAACLFTGFCCGFPFRMMLRNTIPVLVFSLFLLFLFKCCTVVILPLFTAVSFAVRGTALFGLCTAVLQEASGNILLDNLTPLDEVFPVICRIGIFLAGILPAFALLERLLQRPIAVMSRRLKLQPEAVASLIVTTANSIPTLLHLEDLDERGITLNTAFAVLSSYTVGDFLAFSLQFAPEIAFPMLAGRLLSGFLVLILSYRFLPADSA
;
A
#
# COMPACT_ATOMS: atom_id res chain seq x y z
N MET A 1 -30.75 2.46 19.76
CA MET A 1 -29.57 3.13 20.32
C MET A 1 -28.26 2.42 19.95
N GLU A 2 -28.22 1.08 19.92
CA GLU A 2 -27.05 0.30 19.43
C GLU A 2 -26.68 0.55 17.96
N LEU A 3 -27.64 0.74 17.06
CA LEU A 3 -27.38 1.02 15.64
C LEU A 3 -26.64 2.36 15.40
N TYR A 4 -26.88 3.38 16.22
CA TYR A 4 -26.19 4.67 16.13
C TYR A 4 -24.77 4.59 16.69
N HIS A 5 -24.56 3.83 17.77
CA HIS A 5 -23.22 3.60 18.31
C HIS A 5 -22.36 2.73 17.37
N PHE A 6 -22.99 1.77 16.68
CA PHE A 6 -22.36 0.92 15.67
C PHE A 6 -21.98 1.69 14.40
N SER A 7 -22.85 2.55 13.88
CA SER A 7 -22.55 3.39 12.70
C SER A 7 -21.47 4.44 12.98
N SER A 8 -21.49 5.10 14.14
CA SER A 8 -20.47 6.10 14.50
C SER A 8 -19.11 5.48 14.78
N CYS A 9 -19.06 4.29 15.40
CA CYS A 9 -17.81 3.60 15.70
C CYS A 9 -17.20 2.93 14.45
N LEU A 10 -18.04 2.37 13.56
CA LEU A 10 -17.62 1.96 12.21
C LEU A 10 -16.99 3.16 11.49
N PHE A 11 -17.58 4.35 11.56
CA PHE A 11 -17.07 5.56 10.90
C PHE A 11 -15.70 6.00 11.44
N VAL A 12 -15.47 5.95 12.76
CA VAL A 12 -14.18 6.30 13.39
C VAL A 12 -13.10 5.26 13.10
N GLN A 13 -13.42 3.97 13.16
CA GLN A 13 -12.50 2.90 12.74
C GLN A 13 -12.15 3.00 11.26
N VAL A 14 -13.12 3.34 10.43
CA VAL A 14 -12.99 3.39 8.97
C VAL A 14 -12.22 4.61 8.46
N ILE A 15 -12.19 5.73 9.19
CA ILE A 15 -11.48 6.95 8.75
C ILE A 15 -10.05 6.96 9.28
N SER A 16 -9.82 6.62 10.55
CA SER A 16 -8.48 6.71 11.15
C SER A 16 -7.53 5.60 10.68
N LEU A 17 -8.04 4.38 10.44
CA LEU A 17 -7.20 3.22 10.03
C LEU A 17 -6.72 3.28 8.58
N LYS A 18 -7.37 4.08 7.75
CA LYS A 18 -7.15 4.07 6.31
C LYS A 18 -6.02 4.98 5.83
N PHE A 19 -5.52 5.87 6.68
CA PHE A 19 -4.38 6.70 6.30
C PHE A 19 -3.03 6.06 6.65
N LEU A 20 -3.01 5.03 7.49
CA LEU A 20 -1.77 4.37 7.89
C LEU A 20 -1.65 3.01 7.18
N SER A 21 -0.44 2.69 6.72
CA SER A 21 -0.11 1.35 6.25
C SER A 21 -0.15 0.35 7.41
N CYS A 22 -0.30 -0.94 7.13
CA CYS A 22 -0.42 -1.98 8.16
C CYS A 22 0.77 -1.97 9.14
N ASP A 23 1.98 -1.85 8.60
CA ASP A 23 3.27 -1.79 9.29
C ASP A 23 3.60 -0.41 9.86
N ALA A 24 2.93 0.65 9.38
CA ALA A 24 3.07 2.01 9.88
C ALA A 24 2.11 2.32 11.06
N GLY A 25 1.63 1.29 11.76
CA GLY A 25 0.69 1.42 12.89
C GLY A 25 -0.78 1.21 12.55
N GLY A 26 -1.12 1.00 11.27
CA GLY A 26 -2.50 0.69 10.85
C GLY A 26 -3.02 -0.62 11.45
N ALA A 27 -2.17 -1.64 11.58
CA ALA A 27 -2.57 -2.91 12.19
C ALA A 27 -2.75 -2.83 13.71
N VAL A 28 -1.79 -2.19 14.39
CA VAL A 28 -1.83 -1.98 15.85
C VAL A 28 -3.04 -1.13 16.23
N LEU A 29 -3.29 -0.04 15.49
CA LEU A 29 -4.47 0.80 15.72
C LEU A 29 -5.76 0.01 15.49
N ALA A 30 -5.82 -0.84 14.44
CA ALA A 30 -7.01 -1.64 14.15
C ALA A 30 -7.33 -2.64 15.24
N GLU A 31 -6.30 -3.27 15.80
CA GLU A 31 -6.43 -4.21 16.92
C GLU A 31 -6.99 -3.50 18.16
N GLN A 32 -6.50 -2.29 18.48
CA GLN A 32 -6.93 -1.54 19.66
C GLN A 32 -8.37 -1.05 19.58
N ILE A 33 -8.83 -0.64 18.39
CA ILE A 33 -10.16 -0.05 18.23
C ILE A 33 -11.23 -1.06 17.84
N ALA A 34 -10.86 -2.24 17.34
CA ALA A 34 -11.83 -3.19 16.80
C ALA A 34 -12.67 -3.86 17.88
N LEU A 35 -13.99 -3.87 17.64
CA LEU A 35 -14.96 -4.61 18.47
C LEU A 35 -14.90 -6.12 18.22
N ASN A 36 -14.47 -6.52 17.03
CA ASN A 36 -14.31 -7.91 16.64
C ASN A 36 -12.85 -8.15 16.22
N PRO A 37 -12.10 -9.04 16.91
CA PRO A 37 -10.69 -9.26 16.63
C PRO A 37 -10.39 -9.66 15.18
N GLN A 38 -11.22 -10.49 14.55
CA GLN A 38 -11.03 -10.87 13.15
C GLN A 38 -11.28 -9.69 12.20
N ALA A 39 -12.22 -8.81 12.51
CA ALA A 39 -12.45 -7.60 11.73
C ALA A 39 -11.32 -6.58 11.89
N GLY A 40 -10.76 -6.48 13.09
CA GLY A 40 -9.55 -5.70 13.37
C GLY A 40 -8.37 -6.22 12.57
N LEU A 41 -8.13 -7.54 12.58
CA LEU A 41 -7.05 -8.16 11.83
C LEU A 41 -7.24 -8.00 10.30
N TYR A 42 -8.44 -8.21 9.77
CA TYR A 42 -8.73 -7.99 8.35
C TYR A 42 -8.50 -6.53 7.94
N THR A 43 -9.02 -5.58 8.73
CA THR A 43 -8.92 -4.16 8.39
C THR A 43 -7.49 -3.64 8.55
N GLY A 44 -6.81 -4.05 9.63
CA GLY A 44 -5.45 -3.64 9.96
C GLY A 44 -4.38 -4.27 9.10
N MET A 45 -4.53 -5.54 8.69
CA MET A 45 -3.53 -6.23 7.87
C MET A 45 -3.86 -6.16 6.39
N VAL A 46 -5.09 -6.50 5.98
CA VAL A 46 -5.44 -6.57 4.56
C VAL A 46 -5.82 -5.20 4.04
N VAL A 47 -6.81 -4.52 4.63
CA VAL A 47 -7.29 -3.24 4.08
C VAL A 47 -6.22 -2.15 4.18
N ALA A 48 -5.55 -2.02 5.33
CA ALA A 48 -4.53 -1.00 5.52
C ALA A 48 -3.29 -1.21 4.62
N SER A 49 -2.90 -2.45 4.33
CA SER A 49 -1.76 -2.74 3.43
C SER A 49 -2.02 -2.38 1.98
N PHE A 50 -3.27 -2.36 1.52
CA PHE A 50 -3.61 -1.84 0.19
C PHE A 50 -3.81 -0.33 0.23
N PHE A 51 -4.69 0.11 1.11
CA PHE A 51 -5.21 1.46 1.05
C PHE A 51 -4.24 2.46 1.70
N GLY A 52 -3.69 2.15 2.88
CA GLY A 52 -2.77 3.04 3.59
C GLY A 52 -1.52 3.38 2.78
N CYS A 53 -0.88 2.37 2.18
CA CYS A 53 0.30 2.58 1.34
C CYS A 53 -0.03 3.32 0.03
N THR A 54 -1.24 3.16 -0.52
CA THR A 54 -1.69 3.88 -1.72
C THR A 54 -1.84 5.37 -1.44
N ILE A 55 -2.49 5.73 -0.33
CA ILE A 55 -2.78 7.12 0.03
C ILE A 55 -1.51 7.88 0.44
N THR A 56 -0.66 7.27 1.28
CA THR A 56 0.52 7.96 1.84
C THR A 56 1.82 7.72 1.08
N GLY A 57 1.84 6.72 0.20
CA GLY A 57 2.98 6.34 -0.61
C GLY A 57 2.71 6.51 -2.09
N THR A 58 2.04 5.53 -2.71
CA THR A 58 2.03 5.37 -4.17
C THR A 58 1.47 6.58 -4.92
N ILE A 59 0.34 7.16 -4.48
CA ILE A 59 -0.26 8.32 -5.16
C ILE A 59 0.66 9.56 -5.09
N PRO A 60 1.10 10.03 -3.90
CA PRO A 60 2.00 11.17 -3.81
C PRO A 60 3.30 10.97 -4.60
N PHE A 61 3.94 9.81 -4.47
CA PHE A 61 5.23 9.57 -5.12
C PHE A 61 5.09 9.49 -6.65
N ALA A 62 4.11 8.73 -7.16
CA ALA A 62 3.91 8.59 -8.60
C ALA A 62 3.60 9.93 -9.27
N LEU A 63 2.76 10.77 -8.65
CA LEU A 63 2.36 12.05 -9.24
C LEU A 63 3.42 13.16 -9.08
N ASN A 64 4.22 13.14 -8.02
CA ASN A 64 5.31 14.10 -7.81
C ASN A 64 6.53 13.83 -8.72
N HIS A 65 6.78 12.57 -9.09
CA HIS A 65 7.90 12.16 -9.95
C HIS A 65 7.48 11.88 -11.39
N THR A 66 6.34 12.41 -11.83
CA THR A 66 5.93 12.34 -13.24
C THR A 66 5.35 13.67 -13.70
N HIS A 67 5.62 14.01 -14.96
CA HIS A 67 5.21 15.26 -15.60
C HIS A 67 4.56 15.01 -16.98
N GLY A 68 3.73 15.97 -17.44
CA GLY A 68 3.14 15.94 -18.78
C GLY A 68 2.37 14.64 -19.12
N ALA A 69 2.66 14.05 -20.27
CA ALA A 69 2.03 12.81 -20.73
C ALA A 69 2.32 11.60 -19.81
N LYS A 70 3.53 11.53 -19.24
CA LYS A 70 3.92 10.50 -18.26
C LYS A 70 3.08 10.56 -16.98
N ARG A 71 2.67 11.77 -16.55
CA ARG A 71 1.72 11.92 -15.44
C ARG A 71 0.35 11.35 -15.79
N GLN A 72 -0.13 11.52 -17.02
CA GLN A 72 -1.39 10.93 -17.44
C GLN A 72 -1.32 9.40 -17.45
N ALA A 73 -0.20 8.82 -17.88
CA ALA A 73 0.06 7.39 -17.78
C ALA A 73 0.04 6.88 -16.32
N ALA A 74 0.69 7.60 -15.40
CA ALA A 74 0.65 7.28 -13.97
C ALA A 74 -0.78 7.32 -13.41
N VAL A 75 -1.55 8.35 -13.77
CA VAL A 75 -2.98 8.47 -13.39
C VAL A 75 -3.79 7.30 -13.92
N ASN A 76 -3.62 6.89 -15.17
CA ASN A 76 -4.32 5.73 -15.74
C ASN A 76 -3.99 4.45 -14.96
N GLY A 77 -2.73 4.27 -14.57
CA GLY A 77 -2.29 3.19 -13.70
C GLY A 77 -2.99 3.20 -12.35
N LEU A 78 -2.96 4.33 -11.65
CA LEU A 78 -3.65 4.53 -10.36
C LEU A 78 -5.15 4.25 -10.46
N LEU A 79 -5.83 4.78 -11.50
CA LEU A 79 -7.27 4.56 -11.72
C LEU A 79 -7.61 3.08 -11.89
N SER A 80 -6.84 2.36 -12.72
CA SER A 80 -7.07 0.93 -12.95
C SER A 80 -6.91 0.11 -11.67
N ALA A 81 -5.94 0.47 -10.81
CA ALA A 81 -5.74 -0.20 -9.55
C ALA A 81 -6.76 0.18 -8.47
N LEU A 82 -7.17 1.44 -8.39
CA LEU A 82 -8.24 1.90 -7.49
C LEU A 82 -9.58 1.21 -7.79
N LEU A 83 -9.86 0.93 -9.07
CA LEU A 83 -11.03 0.13 -9.47
C LEU A 83 -10.95 -1.31 -8.92
N MET A 84 -9.76 -1.92 -8.98
CA MET A 84 -9.53 -3.29 -8.52
C MET A 84 -9.36 -3.40 -7.00
N LEU A 85 -9.05 -2.30 -6.31
CA LEU A 85 -8.65 -2.28 -4.89
C LEU A 85 -9.69 -2.95 -3.95
N PRO A 86 -11.01 -2.69 -4.05
CA PRO A 86 -11.99 -3.39 -3.21
C PRO A 86 -12.01 -4.91 -3.47
N ALA A 87 -11.90 -5.32 -4.73
CA ALA A 87 -11.85 -6.73 -5.09
C ALA A 87 -10.55 -7.39 -4.60
N ALA A 88 -9.42 -6.69 -4.65
CA ALA A 88 -8.14 -7.13 -4.12
C ALA A 88 -8.19 -7.34 -2.59
N CYS A 89 -8.86 -6.46 -1.85
CA CYS A 89 -9.09 -6.62 -0.41
C CYS A 89 -9.95 -7.86 -0.11
N LEU A 90 -10.98 -8.14 -0.91
CA LEU A 90 -11.82 -9.33 -0.73
C LEU A 90 -11.07 -10.61 -1.09
N PHE A 91 -10.34 -10.60 -2.20
CA PHE A 91 -9.57 -11.74 -2.68
C PHE A 91 -8.45 -12.12 -1.71
N THR A 92 -7.66 -11.14 -1.27
CA THR A 92 -6.61 -11.34 -0.26
C THR A 92 -7.20 -11.79 1.07
N GLY A 93 -8.31 -11.19 1.50
CA GLY A 93 -8.99 -11.61 2.72
C GLY A 93 -9.49 -13.04 2.66
N PHE A 94 -9.97 -13.48 1.49
CA PHE A 94 -10.38 -14.86 1.25
C PHE A 94 -9.19 -15.82 1.33
N CYS A 95 -8.04 -15.46 0.75
CA CYS A 95 -6.80 -16.24 0.91
C CYS A 95 -6.43 -16.41 2.39
N CYS A 96 -6.58 -15.36 3.20
CA CYS A 96 -6.33 -15.39 4.64
C CYS A 96 -7.39 -16.15 5.46
N GLY A 97 -8.44 -16.70 4.84
CA GLY A 97 -9.46 -17.49 5.53
C GLY A 97 -10.50 -16.68 6.32
N PHE A 98 -10.64 -15.38 6.06
CA PHE A 98 -11.61 -14.56 6.77
C PHE A 98 -13.07 -14.83 6.34
N PRO A 99 -14.04 -14.72 7.27
CA PRO A 99 -15.46 -14.93 6.95
C PRO A 99 -16.01 -13.88 5.97
N PHE A 100 -16.62 -14.35 4.89
CA PHE A 100 -17.07 -13.52 3.76
C PHE A 100 -17.99 -12.35 4.15
N ARG A 101 -18.96 -12.58 5.03
CA ARG A 101 -19.91 -11.54 5.48
C ARG A 101 -19.21 -10.40 6.23
N MET A 102 -18.15 -10.72 6.99
CA MET A 102 -17.37 -9.73 7.73
C MET A 102 -16.49 -8.92 6.79
N MET A 103 -15.82 -9.59 5.84
CA MET A 103 -15.01 -8.91 4.83
C MET A 103 -15.86 -7.89 4.06
N LEU A 104 -17.00 -8.32 3.51
CA LEU A 104 -17.87 -7.47 2.69
C LEU A 104 -18.25 -6.16 3.41
N ARG A 105 -18.63 -6.25 4.69
CA ARG A 105 -18.98 -5.07 5.50
C ARG A 105 -17.80 -4.11 5.69
N ASN A 106 -16.61 -4.65 5.93
CA ASN A 106 -15.39 -3.86 6.13
C ASN A 106 -14.80 -3.35 4.80
N THR A 107 -15.14 -3.95 3.66
CA THR A 107 -14.74 -3.47 2.32
C THR A 107 -15.69 -2.41 1.76
N ILE A 108 -16.96 -2.34 2.18
CA ILE A 108 -17.89 -1.29 1.69
C ILE A 108 -17.28 0.12 1.79
N PRO A 109 -16.65 0.52 2.90
CA PRO A 109 -16.03 1.82 2.99
C PRO A 109 -14.82 2.01 2.06
N VAL A 110 -14.12 0.92 1.73
CA VAL A 110 -13.02 0.94 0.75
C VAL A 110 -13.58 1.19 -0.64
N LEU A 111 -14.68 0.53 -0.99
CA LEU A 111 -15.40 0.73 -2.25
C LEU A 111 -15.91 2.17 -2.40
N VAL A 112 -16.58 2.71 -1.38
CA VAL A 112 -17.08 4.09 -1.41
C VAL A 112 -15.94 5.07 -1.63
N PHE A 113 -14.81 4.88 -0.93
CA PHE A 113 -13.67 5.77 -1.07
C PHE A 113 -12.95 5.59 -2.41
N SER A 114 -12.79 4.36 -2.91
CA SER A 114 -12.16 4.15 -4.21
C SER A 114 -12.99 4.76 -5.33
N LEU A 115 -14.32 4.63 -5.29
CA LEU A 115 -15.23 5.32 -6.22
C LEU A 115 -15.15 6.85 -6.10
N PHE A 116 -15.05 7.37 -4.88
CA PHE A 116 -14.84 8.80 -4.65
C PHE A 116 -13.52 9.28 -5.24
N LEU A 117 -12.42 8.54 -5.06
CA LEU A 117 -11.14 8.87 -5.68
C LEU A 117 -11.22 8.79 -7.20
N LEU A 118 -11.82 7.74 -7.76
CA LEU A 118 -12.02 7.61 -9.20
C LEU A 118 -12.78 8.83 -9.76
N PHE A 119 -13.83 9.27 -9.07
CA PHE A 119 -14.56 10.49 -9.41
C PHE A 119 -13.67 11.73 -9.32
N LEU A 120 -12.90 11.88 -8.24
CA LEU A 120 -12.01 13.02 -8.04
C LEU A 120 -10.91 13.09 -9.12
N PHE A 121 -10.30 11.94 -9.48
CA PHE A 121 -9.32 11.83 -10.57
C PHE A 121 -9.90 12.22 -11.92
N LYS A 122 -11.18 11.92 -12.16
CA LYS A 122 -11.88 12.31 -13.39
C LYS A 122 -12.26 13.79 -13.42
N CYS A 123 -12.63 14.37 -12.28
CA CYS A 123 -13.11 15.76 -12.21
C CYS A 123 -11.98 16.79 -12.01
N CYS A 124 -10.93 16.46 -11.25
CA CYS A 124 -9.95 17.44 -10.77
C CYS A 124 -8.53 16.86 -10.61
N THR A 125 -7.86 16.49 -11.71
CA THR A 125 -6.46 15.99 -11.66
C THR A 125 -5.48 17.02 -11.07
N VAL A 126 -5.76 18.33 -11.24
CA VAL A 126 -4.91 19.42 -10.74
C VAL A 126 -4.92 19.53 -9.21
N VAL A 127 -6.04 19.21 -8.55
CA VAL A 127 -6.23 19.38 -7.09
C VAL A 127 -5.72 18.16 -6.30
N ILE A 128 -5.57 17.01 -6.96
CA ILE A 128 -5.20 15.74 -6.30
C ILE A 128 -3.78 15.77 -5.76
N LEU A 129 -2.83 16.29 -6.55
CA LEU A 129 -1.44 16.32 -6.13
C LEU A 129 -1.22 17.10 -4.81
N PRO A 130 -1.69 18.36 -4.67
CA PRO A 130 -1.52 19.08 -3.41
C PRO A 130 -2.31 18.43 -2.27
N LEU A 131 -3.49 17.86 -2.52
CA LEU A 131 -4.29 17.16 -1.51
C LEU A 131 -3.53 15.96 -0.92
N PHE A 132 -3.06 15.05 -1.77
CA PHE A 132 -2.37 13.83 -1.32
C PHE A 132 -1.00 14.13 -0.73
N THR A 133 -0.31 15.16 -1.23
CA THR A 133 0.95 15.62 -0.64
C THR A 133 0.70 16.21 0.75
N ALA A 134 -0.35 17.01 0.93
CA ALA A 134 -0.74 17.55 2.24
C ALA A 134 -1.13 16.45 3.23
N VAL A 135 -1.91 15.45 2.80
CA VAL A 135 -2.25 14.28 3.63
C VAL A 135 -1.01 13.50 4.02
N SER A 136 -0.12 13.19 3.06
CA SER A 136 1.13 12.49 3.35
C SER A 136 2.02 13.29 4.30
N PHE A 137 2.08 14.61 4.15
CA PHE A 137 2.84 15.48 5.04
C PHE A 137 2.25 15.50 6.44
N ALA A 138 0.92 15.60 6.56
CA ALA A 138 0.22 15.55 7.84
C ALA A 138 0.50 14.23 8.58
N VAL A 139 0.34 13.08 7.91
CA VAL A 139 0.60 11.75 8.51
C VAL A 139 2.06 11.64 8.99
N ARG A 140 3.03 12.03 8.16
CA ARG A 140 4.46 12.03 8.53
C ARG A 140 4.74 12.98 9.69
N GLY A 141 4.12 14.17 9.68
CA GLY A 141 4.24 15.15 10.75
C GLY A 141 3.72 14.62 12.08
N THR A 142 2.54 13.99 12.08
CA THR A 142 1.98 13.35 13.29
C THR A 142 2.84 12.17 13.77
N ALA A 143 3.38 11.36 12.86
CA ALA A 143 4.26 10.25 13.23
C ALA A 143 5.57 10.75 13.88
N LEU A 144 6.20 11.78 13.29
CA LEU A 144 7.41 12.38 13.84
C LEU A 144 7.14 13.06 15.19
N PHE A 145 6.02 13.78 15.30
CA PHE A 145 5.60 14.37 16.56
C PHE A 145 5.42 13.30 17.64
N GLY A 146 4.70 12.21 17.35
CA GLY A 146 4.50 11.09 18.27
C GLY A 146 5.82 10.42 18.69
N LEU A 147 6.76 10.26 17.75
CA LEU A 147 8.10 9.75 18.06
C LEU A 147 8.88 10.71 18.97
N CYS A 148 8.89 12.01 18.66
CA CYS A 148 9.54 13.02 19.49
C CYS A 148 8.95 13.06 20.90
N THR A 149 7.63 13.00 21.05
CA THR A 149 6.99 12.96 22.37
C THR A 149 7.35 11.69 23.12
N ALA A 150 7.34 10.52 22.48
CA ALA A 150 7.72 9.26 23.11
C ALA A 150 9.18 9.29 23.63
N VAL A 151 10.12 9.77 22.81
CA VAL A 151 11.53 9.92 23.21
C VAL A 151 11.69 10.89 24.37
N LEU A 152 10.98 12.03 24.36
CA LEU A 152 11.04 13.00 25.45
C LEU A 152 10.45 12.43 26.74
N GLN A 153 9.36 11.66 26.67
CA GLN A 153 8.77 11.02 27.85
C GLN A 153 9.73 10.01 28.48
N GLU A 154 10.37 9.18 27.66
CA GLU A 154 11.31 8.17 28.13
C GLU A 154 12.60 8.80 28.71
N ALA A 155 13.11 9.86 28.07
CA ALA A 155 14.31 10.56 28.54
C ALA A 155 14.06 11.43 29.79
N SER A 156 12.89 12.05 29.92
CA SER A 156 12.59 12.98 31.02
C SER A 156 11.88 12.34 32.21
N GLY A 157 11.27 11.16 32.03
CA GLY A 157 10.41 10.52 33.04
C GLY A 157 9.07 11.23 33.26
N ASN A 158 8.79 12.32 32.55
CA ASN A 158 7.52 13.04 32.62
C ASN A 158 6.54 12.50 31.59
N ILE A 159 5.26 12.37 31.96
CA ILE A 159 4.20 11.97 31.02
C ILE A 159 3.72 13.23 30.27
N LEU A 160 4.04 13.31 28.97
CA LEU A 160 3.57 14.38 28.08
C LEU A 160 2.25 14.00 27.39
N LEU A 161 2.14 12.74 26.96
CA LEU A 161 0.93 12.15 26.39
C LEU A 161 0.65 10.81 27.06
N ASP A 162 -0.61 10.62 27.46
CA ASP A 162 -1.10 9.36 27.99
C ASP A 162 -1.27 8.32 26.88
N ASN A 163 -1.11 7.04 27.22
CA ASN A 163 -1.34 5.89 26.34
C ASN A 163 -0.45 5.82 25.08
N LEU A 164 0.74 6.42 25.09
CA LEU A 164 1.73 6.11 24.05
C LEU A 164 2.28 4.69 24.24
N THR A 165 2.42 3.96 23.14
CA THR A 165 3.12 2.67 23.13
C THR A 165 4.58 2.88 23.54
N PRO A 166 5.08 2.14 24.55
CA PRO A 166 6.47 2.24 24.98
C PRO A 166 7.46 1.98 23.84
N LEU A 167 8.61 2.68 23.82
CA LEU A 167 9.59 2.48 22.74
C LEU A 167 10.20 1.07 22.77
N ASP A 168 10.26 0.44 23.95
CA ASP A 168 10.68 -0.96 24.12
C ASP A 168 9.79 -1.96 23.35
N GLU A 169 8.53 -1.63 23.10
CA GLU A 169 7.62 -2.44 22.27
C GLU A 169 7.76 -2.09 20.78
N VAL A 170 8.02 -0.82 20.46
CA VAL A 170 8.12 -0.32 19.09
C VAL A 170 9.44 -0.70 18.41
N PHE A 171 10.57 -0.54 19.09
CA PHE A 171 11.90 -0.77 18.52
C PHE A 171 12.10 -2.20 18.01
N PRO A 172 11.73 -3.27 18.74
CA PRO A 172 11.88 -4.63 18.22
C PRO A 172 11.15 -4.86 16.90
N VAL A 173 9.95 -4.29 16.72
CA VAL A 173 9.17 -4.41 15.48
C VAL A 173 9.92 -3.75 14.33
N ILE A 174 10.34 -2.49 14.49
CA ILE A 174 11.04 -1.73 13.45
C ILE A 174 12.40 -2.37 13.13
N CYS A 175 13.17 -2.77 14.14
CA CYS A 175 14.49 -3.39 13.96
C CYS A 175 14.38 -4.73 13.22
N ARG A 176 13.39 -5.56 13.54
CA ARG A 176 13.18 -6.85 12.84
C ARG A 176 12.76 -6.64 11.38
N ILE A 177 11.90 -5.65 11.09
CA ILE A 177 11.61 -5.25 9.70
C ILE A 177 12.91 -4.80 9.02
N GLY A 178 13.70 -3.94 9.65
CA GLY A 178 14.98 -3.46 9.11
C GLY A 178 15.97 -4.58 8.80
N ILE A 179 16.15 -5.54 9.71
CA ILE A 179 17.01 -6.72 9.51
C ILE A 179 16.52 -7.57 8.34
N PHE A 180 15.20 -7.79 8.25
CA PHE A 180 14.62 -8.55 7.14
C PHE A 180 14.86 -7.85 5.80
N LEU A 181 14.67 -6.52 5.75
CA LEU A 181 14.87 -5.72 4.54
C LEU A 181 16.34 -5.64 4.11
N ALA A 182 17.26 -5.59 5.07
CA ALA A 182 18.69 -5.63 4.80
C ALA A 182 19.10 -6.90 4.04
N GLY A 183 18.39 -8.02 4.23
CA GLY A 183 18.59 -9.24 3.44
C GLY A 183 17.84 -9.23 2.11
N ILE A 184 16.58 -8.79 2.09
CA ILE A 184 15.72 -8.92 0.90
C ILE A 184 16.14 -7.99 -0.25
N LEU A 185 16.60 -6.76 0.04
CA LEU A 185 16.94 -5.78 -1.01
C LEU A 185 18.16 -6.23 -1.84
N PRO A 186 19.28 -6.68 -1.25
CA PRO A 186 20.37 -7.28 -2.02
C PRO A 186 19.95 -8.56 -2.75
N ALA A 187 19.11 -9.39 -2.13
CA ALA A 187 18.60 -10.60 -2.76
C ALA A 187 17.77 -10.29 -4.02
N PHE A 188 16.95 -9.24 -3.99
CA PHE A 188 16.19 -8.78 -5.16
C PHE A 188 17.09 -8.18 -6.24
N ALA A 189 18.14 -7.45 -5.86
CA ALA A 189 19.14 -6.97 -6.82
C ALA A 189 19.87 -8.15 -7.52
N LEU A 190 20.14 -9.24 -6.79
CA LEU A 190 20.69 -10.46 -7.38
C LEU A 190 19.64 -11.18 -8.25
N LEU A 191 18.40 -11.28 -7.78
CA LEU A 191 17.29 -11.90 -8.51
C LEU A 191 17.05 -11.20 -9.86
N GLU A 192 17.07 -9.88 -9.88
CA GLU A 192 16.96 -9.09 -11.11
C GLU A 192 18.08 -9.43 -12.11
N ARG A 193 19.33 -9.56 -11.63
CA ARG A 193 20.48 -9.98 -12.45
C ARG A 193 20.31 -11.40 -13.00
N LEU A 194 19.82 -12.32 -12.19
CA LEU A 194 19.57 -13.71 -12.60
C LEU A 194 18.41 -13.82 -13.61
N LEU A 195 17.41 -12.95 -13.48
CA LEU A 195 16.22 -12.91 -14.33
C LEU A 195 16.38 -12.00 -15.56
N GLN A 196 17.58 -11.49 -15.89
CA GLN A 196 17.78 -10.64 -17.07
C GLN A 196 17.27 -11.27 -18.37
N ARG A 197 17.52 -12.57 -18.59
CA ARG A 197 17.03 -13.29 -19.77
C ARG A 197 15.49 -13.39 -19.81
N PRO A 198 14.79 -13.90 -18.77
CA PRO A 198 13.34 -13.94 -18.77
C PRO A 198 12.69 -12.55 -18.81
N ILE A 199 13.29 -11.55 -18.16
CA ILE A 199 12.86 -10.14 -18.24
C ILE A 199 12.89 -9.67 -19.71
N ALA A 200 13.98 -9.91 -20.43
CA ALA A 200 14.12 -9.54 -21.85
C ALA A 200 13.17 -10.30 -22.80
N VAL A 201 12.71 -11.50 -22.42
CA VAL A 201 11.68 -12.23 -23.16
C VAL A 201 10.30 -11.64 -22.87
N MET A 202 10.00 -11.37 -21.60
CA MET A 202 8.73 -10.82 -21.17
C MET A 202 8.52 -9.39 -21.71
N SER A 203 9.56 -8.57 -21.68
CA SER A 203 9.54 -7.19 -22.20
C SER A 203 9.17 -7.16 -23.68
N ARG A 204 9.76 -8.04 -24.50
CA ARG A 204 9.39 -8.21 -25.92
C ARG A 204 7.95 -8.67 -26.11
N ARG A 205 7.45 -9.60 -25.29
CA ARG A 205 6.06 -10.07 -25.37
C ARG A 205 5.05 -9.00 -25.00
N LEU A 206 5.35 -8.19 -23.99
CA LEU A 206 4.46 -7.14 -23.50
C LEU A 206 4.61 -5.81 -24.24
N LYS A 207 5.61 -5.71 -25.14
CA LYS A 207 6.06 -4.46 -25.78
C LYS A 207 6.35 -3.38 -24.73
N LEU A 208 7.23 -3.73 -23.79
CA LEU A 208 7.69 -2.85 -22.71
C LEU A 208 9.21 -2.74 -22.76
N GLN A 209 9.73 -1.67 -22.16
CA GLN A 209 11.15 -1.58 -21.83
C GLN A 209 11.54 -2.68 -20.82
N PRO A 210 12.73 -3.30 -20.91
CA PRO A 210 13.23 -4.24 -19.91
C PRO A 210 13.20 -3.68 -18.49
N GLU A 211 13.52 -2.39 -18.33
CA GLU A 211 13.54 -1.65 -17.07
C GLU A 211 12.15 -1.59 -16.45
N ALA A 212 11.10 -1.45 -17.26
CA ALA A 212 9.72 -1.46 -16.77
C ALA A 212 9.31 -2.83 -16.21
N VAL A 213 9.79 -3.94 -16.81
CA VAL A 213 9.51 -5.29 -16.30
C VAL A 213 10.34 -5.59 -15.06
N ALA A 214 11.61 -5.18 -15.02
CA ALA A 214 12.46 -5.30 -13.85
C ALA A 214 11.88 -4.52 -12.65
N SER A 215 11.36 -3.31 -12.90
CA SER A 215 10.71 -2.47 -11.91
C SER A 215 9.50 -3.13 -11.24
N LEU A 216 8.73 -3.97 -11.96
CA LEU A 216 7.62 -4.73 -11.37
C LEU A 216 8.13 -5.74 -10.32
N ILE A 217 9.27 -6.39 -10.59
CA ILE A 217 9.89 -7.33 -9.65
C ILE A 217 10.37 -6.56 -8.42
N VAL A 218 11.10 -5.47 -8.61
CA VAL A 218 11.62 -4.64 -7.51
C VAL A 218 10.48 -4.08 -6.65
N THR A 219 9.40 -3.59 -7.28
CA THR A 219 8.21 -3.05 -6.61
C THR A 219 7.62 -4.03 -5.60
N THR A 220 7.69 -5.33 -5.90
CA THR A 220 7.19 -6.39 -5.01
C THR A 220 7.90 -6.40 -3.64
N ALA A 221 9.19 -6.08 -3.62
CA ALA A 221 9.96 -5.91 -2.39
C ALA A 221 9.79 -4.50 -1.81
N ASN A 222 9.98 -3.47 -2.63
CA ASN A 222 9.81 -2.08 -2.25
C ASN A 222 9.54 -1.22 -3.48
N SER A 223 8.50 -0.38 -3.42
CA SER A 223 8.12 0.46 -4.56
C SER A 223 8.85 1.80 -4.64
N ILE A 224 9.51 2.23 -3.55
CA ILE A 224 10.17 3.54 -3.50
C ILE A 224 11.22 3.68 -4.61
N PRO A 225 12.14 2.72 -4.83
CA PRO A 225 13.14 2.84 -5.91
C PRO A 225 12.50 3.02 -7.29
N THR A 226 11.45 2.25 -7.59
CA THR A 226 10.71 2.35 -8.85
C THR A 226 9.97 3.67 -8.99
N LEU A 227 9.31 4.14 -7.93
CA LEU A 227 8.53 5.37 -7.96
C LEU A 227 9.40 6.63 -8.08
N LEU A 228 10.63 6.62 -7.53
CA LEU A 228 11.59 7.72 -7.67
C LEU A 228 12.14 7.84 -9.10
N HIS A 229 12.29 6.72 -9.80
CA HIS A 229 12.78 6.65 -11.19
C HIS A 229 11.65 6.40 -12.19
N LEU A 230 10.40 6.69 -11.79
CA LEU A 230 9.23 6.38 -12.61
C LEU A 230 9.24 7.15 -13.94
N GLU A 231 9.82 8.35 -13.94
CA GLU A 231 9.98 9.16 -15.15
C GLU A 231 10.95 8.56 -16.16
N ASP A 232 11.81 7.61 -15.78
CA ASP A 232 12.73 6.96 -16.74
C ASP A 232 12.01 5.93 -17.63
N LEU A 233 10.82 5.46 -17.20
CA LEU A 233 10.03 4.48 -17.93
C LEU A 233 9.22 5.10 -19.08
N ASP A 234 8.87 4.24 -20.05
CA ASP A 234 7.88 4.55 -21.07
C ASP A 234 6.45 4.64 -20.49
N GLU A 235 5.53 5.32 -21.17
CA GLU A 235 4.17 5.52 -20.65
C GLU A 235 3.44 4.19 -20.34
N ARG A 236 3.69 3.15 -21.13
CA ARG A 236 3.17 1.79 -20.87
C ARG A 236 3.76 1.22 -19.59
N GLY A 237 5.09 1.30 -19.42
CA GLY A 237 5.79 0.90 -18.21
C GLY A 237 5.32 1.65 -16.97
N ILE A 238 5.13 2.97 -17.07
CA ILE A 238 4.58 3.82 -16.00
C ILE A 238 3.18 3.36 -15.61
N THR A 239 2.29 3.17 -16.58
CA THR A 239 0.90 2.75 -16.32
C THR A 239 0.87 1.43 -15.54
N LEU A 240 1.64 0.43 -15.98
CA LEU A 240 1.67 -0.89 -15.36
C LEU A 240 2.37 -0.89 -14.01
N ASN A 241 3.52 -0.23 -13.86
CA ASN A 241 4.24 -0.16 -12.59
C ASN A 241 3.45 0.60 -11.54
N THR A 242 2.78 1.69 -11.91
CA THR A 242 1.95 2.45 -10.98
C THR A 242 0.74 1.64 -10.52
N ALA A 243 0.08 0.91 -11.44
CA ALA A 243 -1.04 0.04 -11.09
C ALA A 243 -0.61 -1.13 -10.18
N PHE A 244 0.50 -1.79 -10.53
CA PHE A 244 1.07 -2.89 -9.76
C PHE A 244 1.52 -2.43 -8.37
N ALA A 245 2.10 -1.23 -8.26
CA ALA A 245 2.52 -0.67 -6.99
C ALA A 245 1.36 -0.53 -6.00
N VAL A 246 0.17 -0.12 -6.44
CA VAL A 246 -0.99 0.01 -5.55
C VAL A 246 -1.38 -1.35 -4.90
N LEU A 247 -1.23 -2.46 -5.62
CA LEU A 247 -1.71 -3.76 -5.12
C LEU A 247 -0.62 -4.71 -4.61
N SER A 248 0.64 -4.54 -5.02
CA SER A 248 1.70 -5.50 -4.71
C SER A 248 2.95 -4.89 -4.13
N SER A 249 3.02 -3.57 -3.92
CA SER A 249 4.15 -2.96 -3.22
C SER A 249 4.35 -3.56 -1.83
N TYR A 250 5.62 -3.66 -1.44
CA TYR A 250 6.08 -4.06 -0.10
C TYR A 250 5.67 -5.47 0.32
N THR A 251 5.07 -6.25 -0.58
CA THR A 251 4.44 -7.54 -0.27
C THR A 251 5.46 -8.58 0.20
N VAL A 252 6.62 -8.64 -0.44
CA VAL A 252 7.71 -9.57 -0.06
C VAL A 252 8.69 -8.94 0.92
N GLY A 253 8.71 -7.60 1.01
CA GLY A 253 9.52 -6.85 1.97
C GLY A 253 8.77 -6.56 3.25
N ASP A 254 8.45 -5.27 3.46
CA ASP A 254 7.98 -4.70 4.72
C ASP A 254 6.74 -5.45 5.25
N PHE A 255 5.78 -5.76 4.38
CA PHE A 255 4.52 -6.37 4.80
C PHE A 255 4.68 -7.84 5.17
N LEU A 256 5.54 -8.60 4.49
CA LEU A 256 5.82 -9.98 4.91
C LEU A 256 6.57 -9.98 6.25
N ALA A 257 7.59 -9.13 6.39
CA ALA A 257 8.36 -9.01 7.61
C ALA A 257 7.48 -8.63 8.80
N PHE A 258 6.58 -7.66 8.61
CA PHE A 258 5.63 -7.24 9.63
C PHE A 258 4.60 -8.33 9.93
N SER A 259 4.02 -8.96 8.90
CA SER A 259 3.00 -10.01 9.08
C SER A 259 3.54 -11.23 9.81
N LEU A 260 4.79 -11.64 9.54
CA LEU A 260 5.45 -12.74 10.25
C LEU A 260 5.65 -12.48 11.75
N GLN A 261 5.61 -11.22 12.18
CA GLN A 261 5.75 -10.83 13.57
C GLN A 261 4.40 -10.57 14.24
N PHE A 262 3.47 -9.92 13.52
CA PHE A 262 2.19 -9.48 14.05
C PHE A 262 1.10 -10.55 13.97
N ALA A 263 1.00 -11.25 12.83
CA ALA A 263 -0.01 -12.28 12.60
C ALA A 263 0.53 -13.39 11.67
N PRO A 264 1.41 -14.28 12.19
CA PRO A 264 2.13 -15.27 11.38
C PRO A 264 1.21 -16.18 10.57
N GLU A 265 0.05 -16.54 11.14
CA GLU A 265 -1.00 -17.39 10.56
C GLU A 265 -1.47 -16.90 9.17
N ILE A 266 -1.50 -15.58 8.96
CA ILE A 266 -1.99 -14.97 7.71
C ILE A 266 -0.88 -14.42 6.83
N ALA A 267 0.39 -14.49 7.25
CA ALA A 267 1.51 -13.85 6.55
C ALA A 267 1.71 -14.36 5.11
N PHE A 268 1.81 -15.68 4.94
CA PHE A 268 1.95 -16.28 3.61
C PHE A 268 0.66 -16.21 2.77
N PRO A 269 -0.54 -16.47 3.32
CA PRO A 269 -1.79 -16.22 2.60
C PRO A 269 -1.95 -14.78 2.11
N MET A 270 -1.57 -13.80 2.93
CA MET A 270 -1.61 -12.38 2.58
C MET A 270 -0.62 -12.05 1.47
N LEU A 271 0.61 -12.58 1.54
CA LEU A 271 1.59 -12.47 0.47
C LEU A 271 1.03 -13.00 -0.85
N ALA A 272 0.46 -14.21 -0.83
CA ALA A 272 -0.10 -14.83 -2.03
C ALA A 272 -1.26 -14.01 -2.59
N GLY A 273 -2.21 -13.59 -1.75
CA GLY A 273 -3.36 -12.79 -2.15
C GLY A 273 -2.98 -11.44 -2.77
N ARG A 274 -2.00 -10.76 -2.19
CA ARG A 274 -1.49 -9.48 -2.71
C ARG A 274 -0.75 -9.63 -4.02
N LEU A 275 0.11 -10.64 -4.16
CA LEU A 275 0.81 -10.92 -5.44
C LEU A 275 -0.18 -11.24 -6.55
N LEU A 276 -1.15 -12.11 -6.26
CA LEU A 276 -2.21 -12.46 -7.21
C LEU A 276 -3.05 -11.24 -7.60
N SER A 277 -3.37 -10.37 -6.64
CA SER A 277 -4.05 -9.10 -6.92
C SER A 277 -3.22 -8.20 -7.86
N GLY A 278 -1.89 -8.17 -7.68
CA GLY A 278 -0.95 -7.52 -8.59
C GLY A 278 -1.00 -8.05 -10.01
N PHE A 279 -0.96 -9.37 -10.17
CA PHE A 279 -1.07 -9.98 -11.50
C PHE A 279 -2.43 -9.70 -12.15
N LEU A 280 -3.51 -9.73 -11.38
CA LEU A 280 -4.86 -9.42 -11.87
C LEU A 280 -4.96 -7.96 -12.34
N VAL A 281 -4.37 -7.01 -11.60
CA VAL A 281 -4.39 -5.61 -12.04
C VAL A 281 -3.54 -5.39 -13.27
N LEU A 282 -2.40 -6.06 -13.45
CA LEU A 282 -1.63 -5.96 -14.70
C LEU A 282 -2.46 -6.37 -15.93
N ILE A 283 -3.27 -7.42 -15.81
CA ILE A 283 -4.19 -7.86 -16.88
C ILE A 283 -5.25 -6.79 -17.15
N LEU A 284 -5.81 -6.19 -16.10
CA LEU A 284 -6.82 -5.14 -16.21
C LEU A 284 -6.24 -3.85 -16.82
N SER A 285 -5.08 -3.41 -16.33
CA SER A 285 -4.35 -2.22 -16.74
C SER A 285 -3.87 -2.30 -18.19
N TYR A 286 -3.72 -3.50 -18.76
CA TYR A 286 -3.42 -3.67 -20.18
C TYR A 286 -4.47 -2.99 -21.09
N ARG A 287 -5.74 -2.89 -20.64
CA ARG A 287 -6.80 -2.18 -21.37
C ARG A 287 -6.70 -0.65 -21.28
N PHE A 288 -5.95 -0.14 -20.31
CA PHE A 288 -5.73 1.28 -20.06
C PHE A 288 -4.37 1.77 -20.58
N LEU A 289 -3.64 0.90 -21.29
CA LEU A 289 -2.39 1.29 -21.92
C LEU A 289 -2.66 2.36 -22.99
N PRO A 290 -1.82 3.40 -23.05
CA PRO A 290 -1.87 4.33 -24.18
C PRO A 290 -1.64 3.56 -25.49
N ALA A 291 -2.29 4.03 -26.57
CA ALA A 291 -2.15 3.45 -27.90
C ALA A 291 -0.67 3.40 -28.30
N ASP A 292 -0.27 2.37 -29.06
CA ASP A 292 1.11 2.23 -29.54
C ASP A 292 1.52 3.55 -30.23
N SER A 293 2.48 4.27 -29.64
CA SER A 293 3.14 5.38 -30.31
C SER A 293 3.98 4.78 -31.43
N ALA A 294 3.39 4.74 -32.62
CA ALA A 294 4.05 4.35 -33.86
C ALA A 294 5.15 5.35 -34.23
#